data_AF-A0A534WNI2-F1
#
_entry.id   AF-A0A534WNI2-F1
#
_cell.length_a   1.000
_cell.length_b   1.000
_cell.length_c   1.000
_cell.angle_alpha   90.00
_cell.angle_beta   90.00
_cell.angle_gamma   90.00
#
_symmetry.space_group_name_H-M   'P 1'
#
loop_
_entity.id
_entity.type
_entity.pdbx_description
1 polymer ?
#
loop_
_entity_poly.entity_id
_entity_poly.type
_entity_poly.pdbx_seq_one_letter_code
_entity_poly.pdbx_strand_id
1 'polypeptide(L)'
;MEAFARAWAERPAGVTFYGTEAIRRLLDGARRVSPRLRVEASGTDWFAVSAEWEAEGLALTAADLATLRGATTRFVKLSGGWVDRELSARHDEAAELLADLGVEAGTGPQRLTLWQLAGARPETFEALEQLGAERETLGAVAALRRRIAEFRGLPETPPPSGLRATLRPYQQRGLDFLAYSAALGVGAVLADDMGLGKTVQALAWLAHLRATDPGGGPSLVVCPASVVHNWAREAERF
;
A
#
# COMPACT_ATOMS: atom_id res chain seq x y z
N MET A 1 -3.22 -13.98 -39.64
CA MET A 1 -3.69 -13.23 -38.45
C MET A 1 -3.47 -11.74 -38.60
N GLU A 2 -2.28 -11.25 -38.96
CA GLU A 2 -2.01 -9.80 -39.08
C GLU A 2 -2.91 -9.07 -40.09
N ALA A 3 -3.09 -9.62 -41.29
CA ALA A 3 -4.00 -9.04 -42.29
C ALA A 3 -5.45 -8.93 -41.78
N PHE A 4 -5.89 -9.91 -40.98
CA PHE A 4 -7.23 -9.93 -40.38
C PHE A 4 -7.36 -8.93 -39.23
N ALA A 5 -6.34 -8.80 -38.38
CA ALA A 5 -6.31 -7.80 -37.31
C ALA A 5 -6.30 -6.36 -37.85
N ARG A 6 -5.57 -6.13 -38.95
CA ARG A 6 -5.58 -4.84 -39.64
C ARG A 6 -6.97 -4.51 -40.20
N ALA A 7 -7.60 -5.47 -40.87
CA ALA A 7 -8.98 -5.32 -41.36
C ALA A 7 -10.00 -5.12 -40.22
N TRP A 8 -9.77 -5.73 -39.05
CA TRP A 8 -10.60 -5.55 -37.85
C TRP A 8 -10.53 -4.13 -37.28
N ALA A 9 -9.33 -3.54 -37.24
CA ALA A 9 -9.10 -2.18 -36.76
C ALA A 9 -9.59 -1.11 -37.76
N GLU A 10 -9.40 -1.35 -39.06
CA GLU A 10 -9.77 -0.44 -40.15
C GLU A 10 -11.22 -0.69 -40.65
N ARG A 11 -12.08 -1.34 -39.85
CA ARG A 11 -13.42 -1.74 -40.31
C ARG A 11 -14.29 -0.52 -40.66
N PRO A 12 -15.00 -0.54 -41.81
CA PRO A 12 -15.91 0.54 -42.17
C PRO A 12 -17.06 0.72 -41.16
N ALA A 13 -17.48 1.96 -40.94
CA ALA A 13 -18.64 2.26 -40.09
C ALA A 13 -19.89 1.53 -40.61
N GLY A 14 -20.59 0.81 -39.72
CA GLY A 14 -21.78 0.03 -40.08
C GLY A 14 -21.53 -1.45 -40.43
N VAL A 15 -20.26 -1.90 -40.50
CA VAL A 15 -19.92 -3.31 -40.73
C VAL A 15 -19.71 -4.03 -39.40
N THR A 16 -20.47 -5.12 -39.19
CA THR A 16 -20.34 -5.98 -38.01
C THR A 16 -19.57 -7.24 -38.37
N PHE A 17 -18.43 -7.47 -37.73
CA PHE A 17 -17.69 -8.71 -37.92
C PHE A 17 -18.16 -9.81 -36.95
N TYR A 18 -18.47 -10.96 -37.52
CA TYR A 18 -18.79 -12.18 -36.79
C TYR A 18 -17.53 -13.03 -36.66
N GLY A 19 -16.83 -12.85 -35.53
CA GLY A 19 -15.75 -13.72 -35.09
C GLY A 19 -16.25 -14.65 -34.00
N THR A 20 -15.56 -15.77 -33.80
CA THR A 20 -15.71 -16.54 -32.55
C THR A 20 -15.37 -15.63 -31.37
N GLU A 21 -15.96 -15.92 -30.21
CA GLU A 21 -15.69 -15.13 -29.00
C GLU A 21 -14.20 -15.04 -28.68
N ALA A 22 -13.45 -16.12 -28.94
CA ALA A 22 -11.99 -16.15 -28.79
C ALA A 22 -11.26 -15.14 -29.72
N ILE A 23 -11.69 -15.01 -30.98
CA ILE A 23 -11.09 -14.08 -31.94
C ILE A 23 -11.46 -12.63 -31.60
N ARG A 24 -12.72 -12.38 -31.20
CA ARG A 24 -13.14 -11.05 -30.75
C ARG A 24 -12.35 -10.61 -29.52
N ARG A 25 -12.20 -11.48 -28.52
CA ARG A 25 -11.39 -11.21 -27.31
C ARG A 25 -9.92 -10.92 -27.64
N LEU A 26 -9.35 -11.65 -28.60
CA LEU A 26 -7.96 -11.44 -29.05
C LEU A 26 -7.76 -10.10 -29.77
N LEU A 27 -8.72 -9.69 -30.61
CA LEU A 27 -8.59 -8.52 -31.49
C LEU A 27 -9.08 -7.22 -30.86
N ASP A 28 -10.08 -7.27 -29.97
CA ASP A 28 -10.56 -6.11 -29.21
C ASP A 28 -9.65 -5.81 -27.99
N GLY A 29 -8.52 -6.50 -27.85
CA GLY A 29 -7.51 -6.27 -26.80
C GLY A 29 -7.98 -6.66 -25.39
N ALA A 30 -9.05 -7.43 -25.27
CA ALA A 30 -9.76 -7.67 -24.02
C ALA A 30 -9.20 -8.85 -23.23
N ARG A 31 -7.96 -8.70 -22.77
CA ARG A 31 -7.55 -9.18 -21.45
C ARG A 31 -6.76 -8.07 -20.79
N ARG A 32 -7.50 -7.10 -20.25
CA ARG A 32 -6.94 -6.26 -19.21
C ARG A 32 -6.74 -7.18 -18.02
N VAL A 33 -5.49 -7.58 -17.78
CA VAL A 33 -5.11 -8.07 -16.45
C VAL A 33 -5.18 -6.83 -15.57
N SER A 34 -6.36 -6.58 -15.02
CA SER A 34 -6.61 -5.42 -14.15
C SER A 34 -6.54 -5.90 -12.71
N PRO A 35 -5.58 -5.42 -11.93
CA PRO A 35 -5.53 -5.75 -10.52
C PRO A 35 -6.72 -5.14 -9.79
N ARG A 36 -7.35 -5.93 -8.92
CA ARG A 36 -8.42 -5.44 -8.03
C ARG A 36 -7.87 -5.10 -6.66
N LEU A 37 -7.33 -3.91 -6.52
CA LEU A 37 -6.85 -3.38 -5.23
C LEU A 37 -8.04 -2.97 -4.37
N ARG A 38 -8.42 -3.81 -3.41
CA ARG A 38 -9.45 -3.50 -2.40
C ARG A 38 -8.80 -3.09 -1.11
N VAL A 39 -9.21 -1.98 -0.50
CA VAL A 39 -8.74 -1.61 0.84
C VAL A 39 -9.67 -2.14 1.90
N GLU A 40 -9.16 -3.07 2.71
CA GLU A 40 -9.83 -3.49 3.92
C GLU A 40 -9.14 -2.89 5.14
N ALA A 41 -9.89 -2.07 5.89
CA ALA A 41 -9.51 -1.68 7.23
C ALA A 41 -9.57 -2.93 8.12
N SER A 42 -8.43 -3.44 8.54
CA SER A 42 -8.34 -4.75 9.22
C SER A 42 -8.99 -4.81 10.61
N GLY A 43 -9.61 -3.73 11.10
CA GLY A 43 -10.25 -3.65 12.43
C GLY A 43 -9.27 -3.66 13.61
N THR A 44 -8.02 -4.08 13.38
CA THR A 44 -6.88 -3.99 14.31
C THR A 44 -5.81 -3.11 13.68
N ASP A 45 -6.09 -1.83 13.77
CA ASP A 45 -5.53 -0.74 12.99
C ASP A 45 -4.12 -0.35 13.45
N TRP A 46 -3.16 -1.28 13.34
CA TRP A 46 -1.79 -1.01 13.76
C TRP A 46 -0.81 -0.94 12.58
N PHE A 47 -1.07 -1.59 11.44
CA PHE A 47 -0.16 -1.51 10.29
C PHE A 47 -0.74 -1.71 8.87
N ALA A 48 -2.00 -2.08 8.64
CA ALA A 48 -2.37 -2.63 7.32
C ALA A 48 -3.63 -2.03 6.69
N VAL A 49 -3.43 -1.46 5.49
CA VAL A 49 -4.45 -1.23 4.47
C VAL A 49 -4.20 -2.28 3.39
N SER A 50 -4.74 -3.49 3.57
CA SER A 50 -4.45 -4.60 2.67
C SER A 50 -5.06 -4.37 1.30
N ALA A 51 -4.33 -4.64 0.21
CA ALA A 51 -4.80 -4.53 -1.15
C ALA A 51 -4.59 -5.86 -1.89
N GLU A 52 -5.67 -6.58 -2.14
CA GLU A 52 -5.61 -7.87 -2.85
C GLU A 52 -5.27 -7.69 -4.33
N TRP A 53 -4.63 -8.67 -4.97
CA TRP A 53 -4.31 -8.65 -6.40
C TRP A 53 -4.94 -9.86 -7.09
N GLU A 54 -5.63 -9.63 -8.21
CA GLU A 54 -6.25 -10.66 -9.03
C GLU A 54 -5.83 -10.47 -10.48
N ALA A 55 -5.20 -11.49 -11.07
CA ALA A 55 -4.77 -11.46 -12.46
C ALA A 55 -5.68 -12.37 -13.30
N GLU A 56 -6.66 -11.79 -13.99
CA GLU A 56 -7.47 -12.52 -14.97
C GLU A 56 -6.83 -12.47 -16.37
N GLY A 57 -6.09 -13.51 -16.73
CA GLY A 57 -5.60 -13.73 -18.08
C GLY A 57 -4.58 -14.87 -18.13
N LEU A 58 -4.55 -15.65 -19.23
CA LEU A 58 -3.62 -16.77 -19.49
C LEU A 58 -2.33 -16.60 -18.69
N ALA A 59 -2.11 -17.48 -17.71
CA ALA A 59 -0.87 -17.53 -16.93
C ALA A 59 0.27 -17.86 -17.89
N LEU A 60 0.86 -16.82 -18.51
CA LEU A 60 1.99 -16.96 -19.41
C LEU A 60 3.18 -17.44 -18.57
N THR A 61 3.79 -18.52 -18.98
CA THR A 61 5.02 -19.00 -18.35
C THR A 61 6.19 -18.09 -18.74
N ALA A 62 7.30 -18.18 -18.01
CA ALA A 62 8.53 -17.47 -18.38
C ALA A 62 9.00 -17.82 -19.81
N ALA A 63 8.76 -19.07 -20.26
CA ALA A 63 9.05 -19.51 -21.62
C ALA A 63 8.13 -18.86 -22.66
N ASP A 64 6.85 -18.67 -22.34
CA ASP A 64 5.90 -17.95 -23.20
C ASP A 64 6.31 -16.48 -23.36
N LEU A 65 6.69 -15.81 -22.26
CA LEU A 65 7.19 -14.43 -22.28
C LEU A 65 8.46 -14.27 -23.12
N ALA A 66 9.42 -15.20 -22.99
CA ALA A 66 10.63 -15.21 -23.81
C ALA A 66 10.30 -15.36 -25.30
N THR A 67 9.33 -16.22 -25.62
CA THR A 67 8.84 -16.42 -26.99
C THR A 67 8.17 -15.16 -27.56
N LEU A 68 7.36 -14.47 -26.76
CA LEU A 68 6.74 -13.21 -27.15
C LEU A 68 7.79 -12.10 -27.39
N ARG A 69 8.77 -11.94 -26.49
CA ARG A 69 9.82 -10.91 -26.62
C ARG A 69 10.70 -11.12 -27.85
N GLY A 70 10.95 -12.37 -28.25
CA GLY A 70 11.75 -12.70 -29.44
C GLY A 70 10.98 -12.66 -30.76
N ALA A 71 9.65 -12.52 -30.74
CA ALA A 71 8.83 -12.60 -31.94
C ALA A 71 8.78 -11.27 -32.73
N THR A 72 8.89 -11.39 -34.05
CA THR A 72 8.79 -10.24 -34.97
C THR A 72 7.35 -9.90 -35.36
N THR A 73 6.44 -10.88 -35.28
CA THR A 73 5.02 -10.75 -35.66
C THR A 73 4.16 -10.31 -34.48
N ARG A 74 3.06 -9.62 -34.77
CA ARG A 74 2.15 -9.09 -33.73
C ARG A 74 1.43 -10.19 -32.95
N PHE A 75 1.06 -11.28 -33.60
CA PHE A 75 0.37 -12.39 -32.95
C PHE A 75 1.26 -13.62 -32.97
N VAL A 76 1.49 -14.20 -31.80
CA VAL A 76 2.34 -15.38 -31.62
C VAL A 76 1.47 -16.54 -31.17
N LYS A 77 1.65 -17.71 -31.80
CA LYS A 77 0.94 -18.93 -31.41
C LYS A 77 1.70 -19.61 -30.27
N LEU A 78 1.11 -19.61 -29.09
CA LEU A 78 1.58 -20.32 -27.90
C LEU A 78 0.77 -21.61 -27.70
N SER A 79 1.17 -22.43 -26.72
CA SER A 79 0.50 -23.68 -26.35
C SER A 79 -0.99 -23.47 -26.00
N GLY A 80 -1.31 -22.34 -25.36
CA GLY A 80 -2.66 -21.94 -24.96
C GLY A 80 -3.45 -21.14 -26.00
N GLY A 81 -2.90 -20.89 -27.20
CA GLY A 81 -3.57 -20.15 -28.28
C GLY A 81 -2.76 -19.00 -28.85
N TRP A 82 -3.39 -18.18 -29.70
CA TRP A 82 -2.78 -16.97 -30.24
C TRP A 82 -2.80 -15.85 -29.21
N VAL A 83 -1.67 -15.17 -29.03
CA VAL A 83 -1.48 -14.09 -28.07
C VAL A 83 -0.86 -12.88 -28.78
N ASP A 84 -1.33 -11.67 -28.45
CA ASP A 84 -0.72 -10.43 -28.94
C ASP A 84 0.63 -10.22 -28.23
N ARG A 85 1.68 -9.90 -29.00
CA ARG A 85 3.02 -9.62 -28.52
C ARG A 85 3.04 -8.44 -27.53
N GLU A 86 2.18 -7.44 -27.69
CA GLU A 86 2.10 -6.31 -26.76
C GLU A 86 1.77 -6.75 -25.32
N LEU A 87 1.24 -7.96 -25.13
CA LEU A 87 0.99 -8.51 -23.81
C LEU A 87 2.28 -8.70 -23.00
N SER A 88 3.44 -8.93 -23.63
CA SER A 88 4.71 -9.01 -22.89
C SER A 88 5.16 -7.65 -22.35
N ALA A 89 4.96 -6.56 -23.10
CA ALA A 89 5.27 -5.21 -22.63
C ALA A 89 4.36 -4.82 -21.45
N ARG A 90 3.06 -5.09 -21.56
CA ARG A 90 2.10 -4.86 -20.45
C ARG A 90 2.41 -5.71 -19.22
N HIS A 91 2.88 -6.95 -19.42
CA HIS A 91 3.35 -7.80 -18.34
C HIS A 91 4.60 -7.19 -17.65
N ASP A 92 5.56 -6.68 -18.42
CA ASP A 92 6.78 -6.08 -17.90
C ASP A 92 6.46 -4.79 -17.11
N GLU A 93 5.58 -3.94 -17.64
CA GLU A 93 5.04 -2.77 -16.93
C GLU A 93 4.35 -3.18 -15.61
N ALA A 94 3.47 -4.19 -15.64
CA ALA A 94 2.82 -4.69 -14.45
C ALA A 94 3.81 -5.27 -13.42
N ALA A 95 4.85 -5.97 -13.88
CA ALA A 95 5.90 -6.50 -13.02
C ALA A 95 6.72 -5.41 -12.34
N GLU A 96 7.04 -4.32 -13.05
CA GLU A 96 7.72 -3.16 -12.47
C GLU A 96 6.86 -2.44 -11.42
N LEU A 97 5.55 -2.31 -11.65
CA LEU A 97 4.62 -1.75 -10.68
C LEU A 97 4.56 -2.62 -9.41
N LEU A 98 4.46 -3.94 -9.59
CA LEU A 98 4.44 -4.89 -8.49
C LEU A 98 5.74 -4.86 -7.68
N ALA A 99 6.88 -4.82 -8.36
CA ALA A 99 8.18 -4.72 -7.71
C ALA A 99 8.33 -3.43 -6.88
N ASP A 100 7.83 -2.30 -7.39
CA ASP A 100 7.84 -1.02 -6.68
C ASP A 100 6.97 -1.05 -5.42
N LEU A 101 5.86 -1.80 -5.44
CA LEU A 101 4.99 -2.01 -4.30
C LEU A 101 5.47 -3.13 -3.35
N GLY A 102 6.51 -3.88 -3.73
CA GLY A 102 6.97 -5.07 -3.00
C GLY A 102 5.98 -6.23 -3.02
N VAL A 103 5.16 -6.33 -4.08
CA VAL A 103 4.16 -7.40 -4.28
C VAL A 103 4.73 -8.47 -5.20
N GLU A 104 4.56 -9.73 -4.82
CA GLU A 104 4.94 -10.86 -5.67
C GLU A 104 3.82 -11.26 -6.64
N ALA A 105 4.11 -11.45 -7.92
CA ALA A 105 3.10 -11.90 -8.87
C ALA A 105 2.71 -13.38 -8.63
N GLY A 106 1.41 -13.69 -8.64
CA GLY A 106 0.91 -15.07 -8.66
C GLY A 106 0.75 -15.75 -7.29
N THR A 107 1.00 -15.04 -6.17
CA THR A 107 0.93 -15.60 -4.81
C THR A 107 -0.40 -15.31 -4.08
N GLY A 108 -1.49 -15.14 -4.82
CA GLY A 108 -2.81 -14.84 -4.26
C GLY A 108 -2.89 -13.43 -3.63
N PRO A 109 -3.93 -13.15 -2.84
CA PRO A 109 -4.08 -11.88 -2.14
C PRO A 109 -2.90 -11.57 -1.22
N GLN A 110 -2.32 -10.38 -1.38
CA GLN A 110 -1.25 -9.87 -0.51
C GLN A 110 -1.73 -8.62 0.22
N ARG A 111 -1.13 -8.34 1.38
CA ARG A 111 -1.46 -7.16 2.17
C ARG A 111 -0.39 -6.10 1.95
N LEU A 112 -0.84 -4.91 1.56
CA LEU A 112 -0.01 -3.71 1.51
C LEU A 112 -0.31 -2.83 2.72
N THR A 113 0.52 -1.82 2.91
CA THR A 113 0.33 -0.77 3.92
C THR A 113 0.17 0.57 3.20
N LEU A 114 -0.53 1.52 3.84
CA LEU A 114 -0.68 2.87 3.27
C LEU A 114 0.69 3.55 3.03
N TRP A 115 1.71 3.18 3.79
CA TRP A 115 3.09 3.67 3.65
C TRP A 115 3.82 3.11 2.44
N GLN A 116 3.68 1.82 2.16
CA GLN A 116 4.20 1.24 0.93
C GLN A 116 3.58 1.91 -0.29
N LEU A 117 2.27 2.19 -0.25
CA LEU A 117 1.59 2.92 -1.32
C LEU A 117 2.04 4.38 -1.42
N ALA A 118 2.27 5.07 -0.29
CA ALA A 118 2.72 6.45 -0.29
C ALA A 118 4.19 6.61 -0.72
N GLY A 119 5.02 5.59 -0.47
CA GLY A 119 6.41 5.52 -0.89
C GLY A 119 6.62 5.09 -2.35
N ALA A 120 5.57 4.60 -3.02
CA ALA A 120 5.62 4.20 -4.42
C ALA A 120 5.98 5.38 -5.34
N ARG A 121 6.58 5.05 -6.48
CA ARG A 121 6.92 6.03 -7.52
C ARG A 121 5.66 6.78 -8.00
N PRO A 122 5.77 8.06 -8.42
CA PRO A 122 4.65 8.80 -8.99
C PRO A 122 3.92 8.04 -10.10
N GLU A 123 4.68 7.40 -10.99
CA GLU A 123 4.16 6.61 -12.12
C GLU A 123 3.38 5.39 -11.63
N THR A 124 3.85 4.74 -10.55
CA THR A 124 3.13 3.63 -9.93
C THR A 124 1.79 4.10 -9.39
N PHE A 125 1.77 5.24 -8.69
CA PHE A 125 0.53 5.78 -8.14
C PHE A 125 -0.49 6.15 -9.23
N GLU A 126 -0.04 6.78 -10.32
CA GLU A 126 -0.89 7.07 -11.48
C GLU A 126 -1.43 5.78 -12.13
N ALA A 127 -0.60 4.74 -12.24
CA ALA A 127 -1.04 3.45 -12.75
C ALA A 127 -2.10 2.81 -11.85
N LEU A 128 -1.99 2.90 -10.52
CA LEU A 128 -3.02 2.37 -9.60
C LEU A 128 -4.37 3.04 -9.81
N GLU A 129 -4.40 4.36 -10.07
CA GLU A 129 -5.62 5.09 -10.42
C GLU A 129 -6.23 4.56 -11.74
N GLN A 130 -5.40 4.36 -12.77
CA GLN A 130 -5.85 3.82 -14.06
C GLN A 130 -6.33 2.37 -13.97
N LEU A 131 -5.78 1.58 -13.04
CA LEU A 131 -6.11 0.18 -12.82
C LEU A 131 -7.36 -0.02 -11.96
N GLY A 132 -7.98 1.07 -11.48
CA GLY A 132 -9.27 1.04 -10.79
C GLY A 132 -9.17 0.90 -9.27
N ALA A 133 -8.07 1.38 -8.66
CA ALA A 133 -8.00 1.51 -7.22
C ALA A 133 -9.15 2.39 -6.68
N GLU A 134 -9.64 2.06 -5.49
CA GLU A 134 -10.75 2.78 -4.87
C GLU A 134 -10.39 4.26 -4.59
N ARG A 135 -11.33 5.16 -4.85
CA ARG A 135 -11.12 6.62 -4.71
C ARG A 135 -10.73 7.02 -3.29
N GLU A 136 -11.30 6.35 -2.29
CA GLU A 136 -11.00 6.58 -0.88
C GLU A 136 -9.53 6.25 -0.56
N THR A 137 -9.05 5.10 -1.04
CA THR A 137 -7.64 4.69 -0.92
C THR A 137 -6.70 5.70 -1.54
N LEU A 138 -6.96 6.10 -2.79
CA LEU A 138 -6.14 7.08 -3.50
C LEU A 138 -6.12 8.42 -2.75
N GLY A 139 -7.26 8.83 -2.19
CA GLY A 139 -7.37 10.02 -1.34
C GLY A 139 -6.51 9.93 -0.07
N ALA A 140 -6.56 8.81 0.64
CA ALA A 140 -5.77 8.59 1.85
C ALA A 140 -4.26 8.58 1.57
N VAL A 141 -3.84 7.91 0.49
CA VAL A 141 -2.44 7.88 0.05
C VAL A 141 -1.97 9.28 -0.36
N ALA A 142 -2.76 10.03 -1.13
CA ALA A 142 -2.43 11.39 -1.54
C ALA A 142 -2.32 12.34 -0.33
N ALA A 143 -3.22 12.21 0.64
CA ALA A 143 -3.16 12.98 1.88
C ALA A 143 -1.88 12.66 2.68
N LEU A 144 -1.50 11.39 2.77
CA LEU A 144 -0.28 10.97 3.43
C LEU A 144 0.98 11.50 2.72
N ARG A 145 1.06 11.36 1.38
CA ARG A 145 2.16 11.90 0.57
C ARG A 145 2.32 13.41 0.76
N ARG A 146 1.20 14.15 0.80
CA ARG A 146 1.21 15.59 1.08
C ARG A 146 1.77 15.90 2.47
N ARG A 147 1.31 15.20 3.51
CA ARG A 147 1.81 15.40 4.89
C ARG A 147 3.32 15.13 5.01
N ILE A 148 3.83 14.12 4.31
CA ILE A 148 5.26 13.82 4.25
C ILE A 148 6.02 14.94 3.52
N ALA A 149 5.54 15.37 2.35
CA ALA A 149 6.18 16.41 1.55
C ALA A 149 6.19 17.79 2.25
N GLU A 150 5.16 18.08 3.03
CA GLU A 150 5.00 19.32 3.79
C GLU A 150 5.65 19.26 5.18
N PHE A 151 6.27 18.15 5.57
CA PHE A 151 6.88 17.99 6.88
C PHE A 151 8.03 19.00 7.09
N ARG A 152 7.85 19.91 8.05
CA ARG A 152 8.85 20.94 8.43
C ARG A 152 9.52 20.67 9.79
N GLY A 153 9.09 19.62 10.49
CA GLY A 153 9.52 19.31 11.86
C GLY A 153 8.36 18.80 12.69
N LEU A 154 8.68 18.33 13.90
CA LEU A 154 7.69 17.83 14.85
C LEU A 154 6.89 19.01 15.43
N PRO A 155 5.55 18.96 15.38
CA PRO A 155 4.71 19.91 16.10
C PRO A 155 4.94 19.78 17.61
N GLU A 156 4.93 20.90 18.32
CA GLU A 156 5.00 20.88 19.79
C GLU A 156 3.69 20.33 20.36
N THR A 157 3.80 19.30 21.19
CA THR A 157 2.67 18.64 21.85
C THR A 157 2.69 18.98 23.33
N PRO A 158 1.73 19.76 23.85
CA PRO A 158 1.73 20.09 25.27
C PRO A 158 1.57 18.83 26.12
N PRO A 159 2.34 18.67 27.21
CA PRO A 159 2.13 17.59 28.17
C PRO A 159 0.68 17.59 28.68
N PRO A 160 0.03 16.42 28.77
CA PRO A 160 -1.36 16.34 29.22
C PRO A 160 -1.47 16.78 30.68
N SER A 161 -2.56 17.45 31.04
CA SER A 161 -2.77 17.99 32.39
C SER A 161 -2.78 16.93 33.50
N GLY A 162 -3.02 15.66 33.15
CA GLY A 162 -2.96 14.53 34.06
C GLY A 162 -1.54 14.06 34.42
N LEU A 163 -0.51 14.50 33.69
CA LEU A 163 0.88 14.09 33.90
C LEU A 163 1.50 14.82 35.10
N ARG A 164 1.84 14.07 36.14
CA ARG A 164 2.53 14.49 37.36
C ARG A 164 4.05 14.39 37.21
N ALA A 165 4.58 14.87 36.08
CA ALA A 165 6.00 14.88 35.79
C ALA A 165 6.37 16.10 34.93
N THR A 166 7.58 16.64 35.16
CA THR A 166 8.16 17.66 34.27
C THR A 166 9.12 16.98 33.30
N LEU A 167 8.71 16.91 32.04
CA LEU A 167 9.53 16.33 30.97
C LEU A 167 10.80 17.16 30.74
N ARG A 168 11.94 16.48 30.58
CA ARG A 168 13.16 17.12 30.07
C ARG A 168 12.98 17.47 28.59
N PRO A 169 13.74 18.44 28.04
CA PRO A 169 13.59 18.84 26.63
C PRO A 169 13.67 17.68 25.62
N TYR A 170 14.52 16.69 25.86
CA TYR A 170 14.60 15.51 24.99
C TYR A 170 13.39 14.57 25.16
N GLN A 171 12.82 14.47 26.36
CA GLN A 171 11.60 13.69 26.62
C GLN A 171 10.36 14.34 26.00
N GLN A 172 10.31 15.68 26.01
CA GLN A 172 9.30 16.45 25.30
C GLN A 172 9.34 16.14 23.80
N ARG A 173 10.53 16.15 23.19
CA ARG A 173 10.67 15.75 21.77
C ARG A 173 10.22 14.32 21.51
N GLY A 174 10.41 13.41 22.47
CA GLY A 174 9.88 12.05 22.40
C GLY A 174 8.35 12.00 22.43
N LEU A 175 7.70 12.82 23.27
CA LEU A 175 6.24 12.98 23.26
C LEU A 175 5.75 13.56 21.92
N ASP A 176 6.40 14.62 21.42
CA ASP A 176 6.06 15.25 20.14
C ASP A 176 6.13 14.24 18.99
N PHE A 177 7.19 13.41 18.99
CA PHE A 177 7.37 12.33 18.01
C PHE A 177 6.24 11.31 18.09
N LEU A 178 5.95 10.77 19.28
CA LEU A 178 4.91 9.76 19.47
C LEU A 178 3.51 10.29 19.11
N ALA A 179 3.20 11.54 19.49
CA ALA A 179 1.93 12.18 19.17
C ALA A 179 1.78 12.42 17.65
N TYR A 180 2.85 12.91 17.00
CA TYR A 180 2.86 13.12 15.56
C TYR A 180 2.71 11.80 14.78
N SER A 181 3.41 10.75 15.20
CA SER A 181 3.27 9.40 14.63
C SER A 181 1.85 8.85 14.77
N ALA A 182 1.25 8.97 15.96
CA ALA A 182 -0.14 8.55 16.17
C ALA A 182 -1.10 9.35 15.27
N ALA A 183 -0.91 10.66 15.14
CA ALA A 183 -1.71 11.51 14.24
C ALA A 183 -1.51 11.18 12.76
N LEU A 184 -0.40 10.55 12.38
CA LEU A 184 -0.15 10.02 11.03
C LEU A 184 -0.78 8.64 10.80
N GLY A 185 -1.33 8.01 11.84
CA GLY A 185 -1.83 6.64 11.77
C GLY A 185 -0.71 5.61 11.70
N VAL A 186 0.45 5.88 12.34
CA VAL A 186 1.60 4.97 12.32
C VAL A 186 2.07 4.55 13.67
N GLY A 187 2.61 3.33 13.70
CA GLY A 187 3.48 2.89 14.77
C GLY A 187 4.76 3.72 14.83
N ALA A 188 5.30 3.83 16.04
CA ALA A 188 6.56 4.52 16.31
C ALA A 188 7.48 3.61 17.12
N VAL A 189 8.79 3.71 16.86
CA VAL A 189 9.83 3.04 17.65
C VAL A 189 10.61 4.10 18.41
N LEU A 190 10.40 4.17 19.72
CA LEU A 190 11.17 5.05 20.60
C LEU A 190 12.48 4.38 21.03
N ALA A 191 13.53 4.56 20.22
CA ALA A 191 14.83 3.91 20.37
C ALA A 191 15.86 4.73 21.17
N ASP A 192 15.40 5.53 22.14
CA ASP A 192 16.29 6.26 23.06
C ASP A 192 17.20 5.31 23.86
N ASP A 193 18.38 5.78 24.25
CA ASP A 193 19.29 5.04 25.12
C ASP A 193 18.64 4.61 26.46
N MET A 194 19.22 3.58 27.06
CA MET A 194 18.80 3.11 28.38
C MET A 194 18.96 4.21 29.43
N GLY A 195 17.93 4.41 30.27
CA GLY A 195 17.95 5.42 31.33
C GLY A 195 17.40 6.80 30.94
N LEU A 196 17.10 7.07 29.66
CA LEU A 196 16.51 8.35 29.23
C LEU A 196 15.00 8.51 29.56
N GLY A 197 14.42 7.57 30.29
CA GLY A 197 13.03 7.68 30.74
C GLY A 197 12.01 7.44 29.62
N LYS A 198 12.20 6.40 28.80
CA LYS A 198 11.21 5.98 27.78
C LYS A 198 9.82 5.70 28.39
N THR A 199 9.78 5.17 29.61
CA THR A 199 8.53 4.89 30.32
C THR A 199 7.73 6.18 30.58
N VAL A 200 8.35 7.25 31.09
CA VAL A 200 7.63 8.51 31.32
C VAL A 200 7.19 9.17 30.01
N GLN A 201 7.97 9.05 28.93
CA GLN A 201 7.57 9.51 27.60
C GLN A 201 6.35 8.73 27.08
N ALA A 202 6.35 7.39 27.22
CA ALA A 202 5.24 6.55 26.83
C ALA A 202 3.98 6.84 27.66
N LEU A 203 4.10 7.00 28.98
CA LEU A 203 2.98 7.36 29.86
C LEU A 203 2.40 8.75 29.51
N ALA A 204 3.26 9.73 29.23
CA ALA A 204 2.83 11.04 28.74
C ALA A 204 2.05 10.93 27.43
N TRP A 205 2.51 10.08 26.50
CA TRP A 205 1.81 9.82 25.25
C TRP A 205 0.46 9.10 25.44
N LEU A 206 0.40 8.08 26.30
CA LEU A 206 -0.86 7.40 26.62
C LEU A 206 -1.88 8.34 27.27
N ALA A 207 -1.43 9.21 28.17
CA ALA A 207 -2.27 10.25 28.76
C ALA A 207 -2.71 11.30 27.73
N HIS A 208 -1.86 11.63 26.76
CA HIS A 208 -2.23 12.50 25.62
C HIS A 208 -3.33 11.84 24.77
N LEU A 209 -3.18 10.58 24.38
CA LEU A 209 -4.18 9.83 23.61
C LEU A 209 -5.54 9.79 24.33
N ARG A 210 -5.53 9.51 25.64
CA ARG A 210 -6.78 9.49 26.43
C ARG A 210 -7.48 10.85 26.49
N ALA A 211 -6.71 11.94 26.44
CA ALA A 211 -7.26 13.29 26.45
C ALA A 211 -7.79 13.73 25.08
N THR A 212 -7.13 13.33 23.99
CA THR A 212 -7.51 13.70 22.62
C THR A 212 -8.57 12.78 22.02
N ASP A 213 -8.65 11.53 22.49
CA ASP A 213 -9.70 10.58 22.15
C ASP A 213 -10.30 9.92 23.40
N PRO A 214 -11.26 10.59 24.07
CA PRO A 214 -11.94 10.03 25.25
C PRO A 214 -12.78 8.78 24.95
N GLY A 215 -13.12 8.53 23.69
CA GLY A 215 -13.80 7.32 23.23
C GLY A 215 -12.83 6.17 22.92
N GLY A 216 -11.53 6.45 22.94
CA GLY A 216 -10.47 5.47 22.73
C GLY A 216 -10.54 4.35 23.75
N GLY A 217 -10.42 3.12 23.26
CA GLY A 217 -10.40 1.92 24.10
C GLY A 217 -9.21 1.87 25.07
N PRO A 218 -9.13 0.83 25.91
CA PRO A 218 -8.02 0.67 26.85
C PRO A 218 -6.68 0.48 26.12
N SER A 219 -5.62 1.08 26.68
CA SER A 219 -4.24 0.85 26.22
C SER A 219 -3.65 -0.40 26.88
N LEU A 220 -2.92 -1.21 26.10
CA LEU A 220 -2.20 -2.40 26.58
C LEU A 220 -0.69 -2.17 26.52
N VAL A 221 -0.01 -2.32 27.65
CA VAL A 221 1.46 -2.36 27.72
C VAL A 221 1.90 -3.80 27.82
N VAL A 222 2.74 -4.24 26.87
CA VAL A 222 3.39 -5.56 26.89
C VAL A 222 4.87 -5.35 27.23
N CYS A 223 5.33 -5.99 28.30
CA CYS A 223 6.72 -5.88 28.75
C CYS A 223 7.19 -7.18 29.42
N PRO A 224 8.52 -7.40 29.57
CA PRO A 224 9.04 -8.53 30.33
C PRO A 224 8.47 -8.57 31.75
N ALA A 225 8.20 -9.77 32.26
CA ALA A 225 7.59 -9.96 33.59
C ALA A 225 8.35 -9.24 34.72
N SER A 226 9.68 -9.12 34.60
CA SER A 226 10.54 -8.46 35.58
C SER A 226 10.29 -6.95 35.73
N VAL A 227 9.70 -6.28 34.73
CA VAL A 227 9.49 -4.82 34.74
C VAL A 227 8.03 -4.40 34.87
N VAL A 228 7.08 -5.35 34.98
CA VAL A 228 5.65 -5.06 35.15
C VAL A 228 5.39 -4.17 36.38
N HIS A 229 6.00 -4.51 37.52
CA HIS A 229 5.88 -3.72 38.75
C HIS A 229 6.51 -2.32 38.63
N ASN A 230 7.51 -2.15 37.77
CA ASN A 230 8.09 -0.84 37.50
C ASN A 230 7.13 0.03 36.69
N TRP A 231 6.52 -0.53 35.65
CA TRP A 231 5.49 0.15 34.86
C TRP A 231 4.30 0.59 35.73
N ALA A 232 3.79 -0.29 36.60
CA ALA A 232 2.68 0.04 37.49
C ALA A 232 3.05 1.20 38.45
N ARG A 233 4.22 1.12 39.09
CA ARG A 233 4.71 2.16 40.01
C ARG A 233 4.91 3.50 39.32
N GLU A 234 5.47 3.51 38.10
CA GLU A 234 5.68 4.73 37.34
C GLU A 234 4.35 5.33 36.87
N ALA A 235 3.37 4.51 36.48
CA ALA A 235 2.03 4.96 36.10
C ALA A 235 1.21 5.51 37.28
N GLU A 236 1.44 5.04 38.51
CA GLU A 236 0.83 5.63 39.71
C GLU A 236 1.51 6.94 40.12
N ARG A 237 2.82 7.05 39.85
CA ARG A 237 3.64 8.18 40.24
C ARG A 237 3.48 9.38 39.30
N PHE A 238 3.59 9.14 37.99
CA PHE A 238 3.52 10.15 36.93
C PHE A 238 2.10 10.27 36.40
#